data_AF-A0A6H0ZIC0-F1
#
_entry.id   AF-A0A6H0ZIC0-F1
#
_cell.length_a   1.000
_cell.length_b   1.000
_cell.length_c   1.000
_cell.angle_alpha   90.00
_cell.angle_beta   90.00
_cell.angle_gamma   90.00
#
_symmetry.space_group_name_H-M   'P 1'
#
loop_
_entity.id
_entity.type
_entity.pdbx_description
1 polymer ?
#
loop_
_entity_poly.entity_id
_entity_poly.type
_entity_poly.pdbx_seq_one_letter_code
_entity_poly.pdbx_strand_id
1 'polypeptide(L)'
;MAQALTLDHAHTALCIWEAWLETDTETAWTEYRDNRGAVQSRYACLHMAPQIEAVYAALSEEVRDGLCFDWEFVPSMLSYFSFSNFTEYPELVRPAVEIAAEFAGTLSTGQPTPETT
;
A
#
# COMPACT_ATOMS: atom_id res chain seq x y z
N MET A 1 13.76 -18.63 -2.89
CA MET A 1 12.77 -19.42 -2.12
C MET A 1 11.47 -18.65 -2.18
N ALA A 2 10.36 -19.25 -2.61
CA ALA A 2 9.07 -18.57 -2.57
C ALA A 2 8.64 -18.44 -1.10
N GLN A 3 8.40 -17.22 -0.64
CA GLN A 3 7.89 -16.95 0.71
C GLN A 3 6.45 -17.52 0.79
N ALA A 4 6.13 -18.28 1.85
CA ALA A 4 4.79 -18.81 2.01
C ALA A 4 3.79 -17.65 2.20
N LEU A 5 2.70 -17.66 1.43
CA LEU A 5 1.61 -16.70 1.60
C LEU A 5 0.91 -16.99 2.94
N THR A 6 0.91 -16.03 3.86
CA THR A 6 0.15 -16.11 5.10
C THR A 6 -1.30 -15.66 4.85
N LEU A 7 -2.21 -16.01 5.77
CA LEU A 7 -3.57 -15.49 5.72
C LEU A 7 -3.57 -13.95 5.84
N ASP A 8 -2.64 -13.40 6.63
CA ASP A 8 -2.47 -11.95 6.81
C ASP A 8 -2.09 -11.27 5.49
N HIS A 9 -1.11 -11.82 4.74
CA HIS A 9 -0.77 -11.31 3.41
C HIS A 9 -1.97 -11.33 2.46
N ALA A 10 -2.82 -12.36 2.54
CA ALA A 10 -4.01 -12.45 1.71
C ALA A 10 -5.05 -11.38 2.09
N HIS A 11 -5.27 -11.13 3.39
CA HIS A 11 -6.18 -10.08 3.86
C HIS A 11 -5.67 -8.68 3.48
N THR A 12 -4.38 -8.40 3.69
CA THR A 12 -3.78 -7.13 3.25
C THR A 12 -3.91 -6.96 1.74
N ALA A 13 -3.67 -8.01 0.95
CA ALA A 13 -3.84 -7.96 -0.50
C ALA A 13 -5.29 -7.67 -0.93
N LEU A 14 -6.29 -8.18 -0.19
CA LEU A 14 -7.70 -7.83 -0.44
C LEU A 14 -7.97 -6.36 -0.16
N CYS A 15 -7.44 -5.81 0.94
CA CYS A 15 -7.57 -4.37 1.25
C CYS A 15 -6.96 -3.50 0.14
N ILE A 16 -5.78 -3.89 -0.38
CA ILE A 16 -5.13 -3.19 -1.51
C ILE A 16 -6.02 -3.23 -2.75
N TRP A 17 -6.57 -4.43 -3.05
CA TRP A 17 -7.44 -4.63 -4.20
C TRP A 17 -8.72 -3.80 -4.10
N GLU A 18 -9.34 -3.74 -2.92
CA GLU A 18 -10.52 -2.91 -2.64
C GLU A 18 -10.19 -1.43 -2.82
N ALA A 19 -9.10 -0.94 -2.23
CA ALA A 19 -8.65 0.44 -2.39
C ALA A 19 -8.42 0.81 -3.88
N TRP A 20 -7.88 -0.10 -4.68
CA TRP A 20 -7.73 0.12 -6.13
C TRP A 20 -9.07 0.21 -6.85
N LEU A 21 -10.05 -0.59 -6.46
CA LEU A 21 -11.37 -0.61 -7.11
C LEU A 21 -12.24 0.59 -6.73
N GLU A 22 -12.08 1.10 -5.52
CA GLU A 22 -12.81 2.28 -5.01
C GLU A 22 -12.20 3.60 -5.49
N THR A 23 -11.01 3.57 -6.10
CA THR A 23 -10.38 4.76 -6.67
C THR A 23 -11.06 5.10 -8.02
N ASP A 24 -11.87 6.16 -8.01
CA ASP A 24 -12.54 6.70 -9.21
C ASP A 24 -11.68 7.73 -9.97
N THR A 25 -10.53 8.12 -9.43
CA THR A 25 -9.58 9.06 -10.04
C THR A 25 -8.49 8.35 -10.84
N GLU A 26 -7.97 9.01 -11.88
CA GLU A 26 -6.78 8.53 -12.58
C GLU A 26 -5.55 8.69 -11.67
N THR A 27 -4.93 7.55 -11.35
CA THR A 27 -3.74 7.44 -10.50
C THR A 27 -2.76 6.45 -11.12
N ALA A 28 -1.52 6.44 -10.64
CA ALA A 28 -0.50 5.50 -11.12
C ALA A 28 -0.93 4.01 -10.94
N TRP A 29 -1.67 3.67 -9.88
CA TRP A 29 -2.13 2.30 -9.65
C TRP A 29 -3.38 1.94 -10.47
N THR A 30 -4.29 2.89 -10.73
CA THR A 30 -5.41 2.62 -11.65
C THR A 30 -4.90 2.43 -13.07
N GLU A 31 -3.90 3.21 -13.51
CA GLU A 31 -3.24 3.03 -14.80
C GLU A 31 -2.53 1.66 -14.88
N TYR A 32 -1.79 1.27 -13.83
CA TYR A 32 -1.15 -0.04 -13.77
C TYR A 32 -2.17 -1.18 -13.88
N ARG A 33 -3.26 -1.09 -13.12
CA ARG A 33 -4.36 -2.06 -13.11
C ARG A 33 -4.97 -2.22 -14.51
N ASP A 34 -5.28 -1.10 -15.15
CA ASP A 34 -6.00 -1.08 -16.43
C ASP A 34 -5.12 -1.59 -17.59
N ASN A 35 -3.81 -1.37 -17.52
CA ASN A 35 -2.86 -1.86 -18.52
C ASN A 35 -2.43 -3.33 -18.35
N ARG A 36 -2.53 -3.89 -17.13
CA ARG A 36 -2.05 -5.26 -16.83
C ARG A 36 -3.18 -6.27 -16.65
N GLY A 37 -4.41 -5.80 -16.45
CA GLY A 37 -5.59 -6.63 -16.26
C GLY A 37 -5.68 -7.26 -14.87
N ALA A 38 -6.84 -7.86 -14.57
CA ALA A 38 -7.20 -8.27 -13.21
C ALA A 38 -6.30 -9.36 -12.61
N VAL A 39 -5.80 -10.31 -13.42
CA VAL A 39 -4.95 -11.40 -12.91
C VAL A 39 -3.62 -10.85 -12.41
N GLN A 40 -2.91 -10.08 -13.24
CA GLN A 40 -1.63 -9.50 -12.86
C GLN A 40 -1.77 -8.52 -11.70
N SER A 41 -2.86 -7.75 -11.69
CA SER A 41 -3.18 -6.82 -10.60
C SER A 41 -3.32 -7.52 -9.26
N ARG A 42 -4.02 -8.67 -9.19
CA ARG A 42 -4.13 -9.45 -7.95
C ARG A 42 -2.79 -9.99 -7.48
N TYR A 43 -1.92 -10.44 -8.40
CA TYR A 43 -0.55 -10.81 -8.04
C TYR A 43 0.22 -9.60 -7.50
N ALA A 44 0.11 -8.43 -8.12
CA ALA A 44 0.71 -7.21 -7.60
C ALA A 44 0.25 -6.92 -6.15
N CYS A 45 -1.05 -7.01 -5.85
CA CYS A 45 -1.55 -6.86 -4.48
C CYS A 45 -0.90 -7.85 -3.51
N LEU A 46 -0.75 -9.13 -3.89
CA LEU A 46 -0.07 -10.14 -3.07
C LEU A 46 1.42 -9.82 -2.83
N HIS A 47 2.09 -9.22 -3.80
CA HIS A 47 3.49 -8.80 -3.69
C HIS A 47 3.66 -7.51 -2.87
N MET A 48 2.67 -6.62 -2.89
CA MET A 48 2.67 -5.39 -2.12
C MET A 48 2.32 -5.63 -0.64
N ALA A 49 1.47 -6.61 -0.35
CA ALA A 49 1.01 -6.93 1.01
C ALA A 49 2.13 -7.02 2.08
N PRO A 50 3.19 -7.85 1.92
CA PRO A 50 4.26 -7.92 2.92
C PRO A 50 5.03 -6.60 3.10
N GLN A 51 5.07 -5.75 2.07
CA GLN A 51 5.74 -4.46 2.14
C GLN A 51 4.91 -3.46 2.95
N ILE A 52 3.59 -3.44 2.74
CA ILE A 52 2.65 -2.64 3.53
C ILE A 52 2.64 -3.09 5.00
N GLU A 53 2.62 -4.40 5.25
CA GLU A 53 2.70 -4.95 6.61
C GLU A 53 4.02 -4.58 7.30
N ALA A 54 5.13 -4.53 6.56
CA ALA A 54 6.40 -4.08 7.11
C ALA A 54 6.37 -2.59 7.52
N VAL A 55 5.66 -1.74 6.76
CA VAL A 55 5.46 -0.33 7.16
C VAL A 55 4.59 -0.27 8.42
N TYR A 56 3.48 -1.01 8.46
CA TYR A 56 2.60 -1.02 9.62
C TYR A 56 3.32 -1.52 10.88
N ALA A 57 4.12 -2.58 10.77
CA ALA A 57 4.90 -3.13 11.87
C ALA A 57 6.00 -2.18 12.38
N ALA A 58 6.43 -1.20 11.57
CA ALA A 58 7.40 -0.19 11.95
C ALA A 58 6.78 1.02 12.67
N LEU A 59 5.44 1.15 12.67
CA LEU A 59 4.74 2.18 13.44
C LEU A 59 4.76 1.88 14.95
N SER A 60 4.71 2.92 15.77
CA SER A 60 4.50 2.75 17.20
C SER A 60 3.11 2.15 17.49
N GLU A 61 2.96 1.48 18.62
CA GLU A 61 1.66 0.94 19.06
C GLU A 61 0.61 2.05 19.19
N GLU A 62 0.97 3.21 19.76
CA GLU A 62 0.09 4.37 19.90
C GLU A 62 -0.48 4.84 18.54
N VAL A 63 0.35 4.87 17.49
CA VAL A 63 -0.13 5.26 16.15
C VAL A 63 -1.05 4.20 15.56
N ARG A 64 -0.73 2.91 15.76
CA ARG A 64 -1.54 1.79 15.26
C ARG A 64 -2.91 1.71 15.92
N ASP A 65 -2.99 1.97 17.22
CA ASP A 65 -4.24 1.94 17.98
C ASP A 65 -5.24 3.03 17.53
N GLY A 66 -4.73 4.13 16.98
CA GLY A 66 -5.55 5.23 16.46
C GLY A 66 -5.93 5.10 14.99
N LEU A 67 -5.56 4.00 14.31
CA LEU A 67 -5.60 3.89 12.86
C LEU A 67 -6.31 2.62 12.39
N CYS A 68 -7.28 2.78 11.49
CA CYS A 68 -7.94 1.67 10.82
C CYS A 68 -7.07 1.16 9.66
N PHE A 69 -6.68 -0.11 9.74
CA PHE A 69 -5.71 -0.68 8.81
C PHE A 69 -6.20 -0.71 7.35
N ASP A 70 -7.44 -1.10 7.14
CA ASP A 70 -8.05 -1.37 5.84
C ASP A 70 -8.46 -0.09 5.08
N TRP A 71 -9.15 0.86 5.70
CA TRP A 71 -9.67 2.05 5.00
C TRP A 71 -8.89 3.35 5.23
N GLU A 72 -7.96 3.42 6.20
CA GLU A 72 -7.11 4.61 6.41
C GLU A 72 -5.67 4.34 6.00
N PHE A 73 -5.07 3.28 6.54
CA PHE A 73 -3.65 2.99 6.34
C PHE A 73 -3.35 2.46 4.93
N VAL A 74 -3.96 1.33 4.53
CA VAL A 74 -3.67 0.66 3.25
C VAL A 74 -3.84 1.60 2.04
N PRO A 75 -4.92 2.41 1.90
CA PRO A 75 -5.06 3.33 0.79
C PRO A 75 -3.95 4.37 0.74
N SER A 76 -3.57 4.92 1.90
CA SER A 76 -2.48 5.89 2.02
C SER A 76 -1.15 5.32 1.55
N MET A 77 -0.91 4.03 1.80
CA MET A 77 0.33 3.36 1.41
C MET A 77 0.54 3.29 -0.10
N LEU A 78 -0.52 3.32 -0.91
CA LEU A 78 -0.41 3.23 -2.37
C LEU A 78 0.44 4.36 -2.97
N SER A 79 0.39 5.56 -2.38
CA SER A 79 1.20 6.71 -2.79
C SER A 79 2.71 6.51 -2.63
N TYR A 80 3.14 5.52 -1.83
CA TYR A 80 4.54 5.19 -1.59
C TYR A 80 5.09 4.08 -2.51
N PHE A 81 4.29 3.57 -3.44
CA PHE A 81 4.72 2.54 -4.38
C PHE A 81 5.12 3.15 -5.73
N SER A 82 6.16 2.58 -6.33
CA SER A 82 6.47 2.79 -7.74
C SER A 82 5.67 1.81 -8.60
N PHE A 83 4.81 2.34 -9.48
CA PHE A 83 4.06 1.56 -10.46
C PHE A 83 4.76 1.51 -11.83
N SER A 84 6.08 1.73 -11.87
CA SER A 84 6.81 1.79 -13.14
C SER A 84 6.78 0.46 -13.90
N ASN A 85 6.86 0.52 -15.23
CA ASN A 85 6.89 -0.67 -16.08
C ASN A 85 8.24 -1.42 -16.07
N PHE A 86 9.23 -0.96 -15.29
CA PHE A 86 10.56 -1.56 -15.24
C PHE A 86 10.66 -2.73 -14.26
N THR A 87 9.71 -2.87 -13.34
CA THR A 87 9.62 -3.99 -12.40
C THR A 87 8.40 -4.86 -12.74
N GLU A 88 8.45 -6.13 -12.34
CA GLU A 88 7.33 -7.06 -12.54
C GLU A 88 6.12 -6.67 -11.68
N TYR A 89 6.38 -6.26 -10.44
CA TYR A 89 5.39 -5.82 -9.45
C TYR A 89 5.76 -4.45 -8.85
N PRO A 90 4.78 -3.70 -8.35
CA PRO A 90 5.04 -2.46 -7.62
C PRO A 90 5.85 -2.71 -6.35
N GLU A 91 6.77 -1.79 -6.06
CA GLU A 91 7.63 -1.83 -4.88
C GLU A 91 7.65 -0.47 -4.17
N LEU A 92 7.88 -0.48 -2.85
CA LEU A 92 8.05 0.75 -2.09
C LEU A 92 9.22 1.58 -2.64
N VAL A 93 9.00 2.88 -2.81
CA VAL A 93 10.04 3.80 -3.32
C VAL A 93 11.20 4.02 -2.33
N ARG A 94 10.99 3.68 -1.06
CA ARG A 94 11.91 3.87 0.06
C ARG A 94 11.73 2.76 1.10
N PRO A 95 12.70 2.57 2.03
CA PRO A 95 12.57 1.59 3.11
C PRO A 95 11.31 1.81 3.97
N ALA A 96 10.70 0.71 4.42
CA ALA A 96 9.45 0.74 5.20
C ALA A 96 9.52 1.60 6.47
N VAL A 97 10.66 1.59 7.16
CA VAL A 97 10.90 2.39 8.38
C VAL A 97 10.89 3.90 8.11
N GLU A 98 11.35 4.34 6.95
CA GLU A 98 11.34 5.76 6.59
C GLU A 98 9.92 6.21 6.26
N ILE A 99 9.17 5.39 5.53
CA ILE A 99 7.77 5.65 5.20
C ILE A 99 6.92 5.66 6.47
N ALA A 100 7.14 4.72 7.39
CA ALA A 100 6.43 4.67 8.68
C ALA A 100 6.65 5.96 9.49
N ALA A 101 7.90 6.45 9.54
CA ALA A 101 8.23 7.70 10.25
C ALA A 101 7.55 8.92 9.59
N GLU A 102 7.55 8.98 8.26
CA GLU A 102 6.89 10.06 7.51
C GLU A 102 5.36 10.04 7.72
N PHE A 103 4.74 8.88 7.57
CA PHE A 103 3.30 8.70 7.73
C PHE A 103 2.83 9.02 9.16
N ALA A 104 3.58 8.58 10.19
CA ALA A 104 3.30 8.98 11.56
C ALA A 104 3.40 10.52 11.74
N GLY A 105 4.37 11.14 11.05
CA GLY A 105 4.50 12.59 10.97
C GLY A 105 3.25 13.28 10.42
N THR A 106 2.69 12.79 9.31
CA THR A 106 1.50 13.38 8.67
C THR A 106 0.25 13.30 9.55
N LEU A 107 0.10 12.22 10.32
CA LEU A 107 -1.01 12.08 11.28
C LEU A 107 -0.93 13.12 12.41
N SER A 108 0.29 13.43 12.89
CA SER A 108 0.49 14.40 13.98
C SER A 108 0.29 15.85 13.59
N THR A 109 0.46 16.20 12.30
CA THR A 109 0.34 17.59 11.81
C THR A 109 -1.06 17.93 11.32
N GLY A 110 -1.97 16.95 11.23
CA GLY A 110 -3.32 17.14 10.67
C GLY A 110 -3.31 17.57 9.20
N GLN A 111 -2.18 17.41 8.50
CA GLN A 111 -2.14 17.64 7.07
C GLN A 111 -2.81 16.47 6.35
N PRO A 112 -3.63 16.72 5.32
CA PRO A 112 -4.18 15.65 4.51
C PRO A 112 -3.02 14.82 3.94
N THR A 113 -3.17 13.49 3.98
CA THR A 113 -2.33 12.55 3.23
C THR A 113 -2.13 13.07 1.81
N PRO A 114 -0.91 12.97 1.23
CA PRO A 114 -0.62 13.58 -0.06
C PRO A 114 -1.65 13.08 -1.08
N GLU A 115 -2.46 14.01 -1.60
CA GLU A 115 -3.44 13.69 -2.63
C GLU A 115 -2.68 13.13 -3.84
N THR A 116 -3.14 11.97 -4.27
CA THR A 116 -2.63 11.27 -5.43
C THR A 116 -2.63 12.21 -6.63
N THR A 117 -1.44 12.65 -7.04
CA THR A 117 -1.24 13.46 -8.25
C THR A 117 -0.75 12.58 -9.38
#